data_AF-A0AA88MTX4-F1
#
_entry.id   AF-A0AA88MTX4-F1
#
_cell.length_a   1.000
_cell.length_b   1.000
_cell.length_c   1.000
_cell.angle_alpha   90.00
_cell.angle_beta   90.00
_cell.angle_gamma   90.00
#
_symmetry.space_group_name_H-M   'P 1'
#
loop_
_entity.id
_entity.type
_entity.pdbx_description
1 polymer ?
#
loop_
_entity_poly.entity_id
_entity_poly.type
_entity_poly.pdbx_seq_one_letter_code
_entity_poly.pdbx_strand_id
1 'polypeptide(L)'
;MHKAFEYVIDNQGIDSDAGYPYKGKQQQCSYNPQYRAANCSQYHFLPEGDEEALKEAVATIGPISVGIDATQPFFSSLCSLNTNHAVLTVGYGTLNTQDYWLVKNSWGTTFGDGGYIRMSRNKNNQCGIALFGCYPLI
;
A
#
# COMPACT_ATOMS: atom_id res chain seq x y z
N MET A 1 -2.86 8.31 -3.47
CA MET A 1 -3.38 7.24 -2.60
C MET A 1 -4.45 7.78 -1.64
N HIS A 2 -4.14 8.74 -0.75
CA HIS A 2 -5.06 9.23 0.30
C HIS A 2 -6.47 9.66 -0.15
N LYS A 3 -6.63 10.24 -1.34
CA LYS A 3 -7.97 10.64 -1.87
C LYS A 3 -8.99 9.51 -1.92
N ALA A 4 -8.53 8.25 -2.01
CA ALA A 4 -9.43 7.10 -1.93
C ALA A 4 -10.03 6.95 -0.52
N PHE A 5 -9.24 7.18 0.54
CA PHE A 5 -9.76 7.17 1.91
C PHE A 5 -10.72 8.34 2.17
N GLU A 6 -10.39 9.52 1.65
CA GLU A 6 -11.26 10.70 1.69
C GLU A 6 -12.62 10.41 1.04
N TYR A 7 -12.62 9.82 -0.16
CA TYR A 7 -13.87 9.37 -0.80
C TYR A 7 -14.69 8.42 0.08
N VAL A 8 -14.07 7.43 0.73
CA VAL A 8 -14.82 6.48 1.57
C VAL A 8 -15.43 7.17 2.79
N ILE A 9 -14.73 8.15 3.38
CA ILE A 9 -15.24 8.99 4.48
C ILE A 9 -16.46 9.77 4.01
N ASP A 10 -16.34 10.50 2.90
CA ASP A 10 -17.41 11.35 2.36
C ASP A 10 -18.62 10.53 1.89
N ASN A 11 -18.36 9.38 1.27
CA ASN A 11 -19.37 8.45 0.76
C ASN A 11 -20.02 7.60 1.88
N GLN A 12 -19.47 7.66 3.10
CA GLN A 12 -19.91 6.87 4.27
C GLN A 12 -19.94 5.36 4.01
N GLY A 13 -19.00 4.88 3.20
CA GLY A 13 -18.86 3.46 2.90
C GLY A 13 -18.12 3.14 1.61
N ILE A 14 -17.74 1.87 1.51
CA ILE A 14 -17.23 1.24 0.30
C ILE A 14 -17.86 -0.14 0.13
N ASP A 15 -18.19 -0.51 -1.10
CA ASP A 15 -18.78 -1.81 -1.43
C ASP A 15 -17.77 -2.95 -1.29
N SER A 16 -18.27 -4.15 -1.04
CA SER A 16 -17.47 -5.38 -1.20
C SER A 16 -17.07 -5.58 -2.66
N ASP A 17 -15.93 -6.24 -2.91
CA ASP A 17 -15.52 -6.65 -4.25
C ASP A 17 -16.59 -7.54 -4.93
N ALA A 18 -17.28 -8.40 -4.18
CA ALA A 18 -18.39 -9.19 -4.72
C ALA A 18 -19.60 -8.34 -5.16
N GLY A 19 -19.91 -7.27 -4.41
CA GLY A 19 -20.99 -6.33 -4.72
C GLY A 19 -20.65 -5.34 -5.82
N TYR A 20 -19.37 -5.03 -6.01
CA TYR A 20 -18.87 -4.16 -7.08
C TYR A 20 -17.55 -4.73 -7.68
N PRO A 21 -17.63 -5.75 -8.55
CA PRO A 21 -16.43 -6.44 -9.05
C PRO A 21 -15.56 -5.59 -9.97
N TYR A 22 -14.24 -5.68 -9.79
CA TYR A 22 -13.26 -4.98 -10.62
C TYR A 22 -13.38 -5.35 -12.12
N LYS A 23 -13.38 -4.33 -12.99
CA LYS A 23 -13.52 -4.49 -14.46
C LYS A 23 -12.29 -4.09 -15.27
N GLY A 24 -11.23 -3.60 -14.65
CA GLY A 24 -10.00 -3.19 -15.35
C GLY A 24 -10.16 -1.97 -16.28
N LYS A 25 -11.24 -1.20 -16.15
CA LYS A 25 -11.51 0.01 -16.94
C LYS A 25 -12.41 0.98 -16.20
N GLN A 26 -12.31 2.27 -16.53
CA GLN A 26 -13.20 3.30 -15.99
C GLN A 26 -14.64 3.05 -16.46
N GLN A 27 -15.59 3.20 -15.53
CA GLN A 27 -17.02 3.10 -15.77
C GLN A 27 -17.76 4.21 -15.02
N GLN A 28 -19.07 4.29 -15.20
CA GLN A 28 -19.91 5.12 -14.35
C GLN A 28 -19.92 4.56 -12.92
N CYS A 29 -19.84 5.44 -11.93
CA CYS A 29 -19.94 5.06 -10.52
C CYS A 29 -21.29 4.38 -10.25
N SER A 30 -21.26 3.24 -9.57
CA SER A 30 -22.44 2.43 -9.25
C SER A 30 -22.43 1.94 -7.79
N TYR A 31 -21.90 2.76 -6.87
CA TYR A 31 -21.94 2.47 -5.42
C TYR A 31 -23.37 2.15 -4.98
N ASN A 32 -23.54 1.07 -4.22
CA ASN A 32 -24.84 0.64 -3.70
C ASN A 32 -24.75 0.38 -2.19
N PRO A 33 -25.40 1.19 -1.34
CA PRO A 33 -25.39 1.01 0.11
C PRO A 33 -25.78 -0.39 0.61
N GLN A 34 -26.52 -1.17 -0.18
CA GLN A 34 -26.84 -2.57 0.12
C GLN A 34 -25.60 -3.48 0.15
N TYR A 35 -24.55 -3.16 -0.61
CA TYR A 35 -23.31 -3.91 -0.70
C TYR A 35 -22.14 -3.31 0.08
N ARG A 36 -22.41 -2.26 0.87
CA ARG A 36 -21.42 -1.62 1.74
C ARG A 36 -20.79 -2.64 2.69
N ALA A 37 -19.48 -2.79 2.60
CA ALA A 37 -18.72 -3.78 3.35
C ALA A 37 -17.77 -3.18 4.40
N ALA A 38 -17.38 -1.93 4.24
CA ALA A 38 -16.54 -1.22 5.21
C ALA A 38 -16.84 0.29 5.18
N ASN A 39 -16.31 1.00 6.17
CA ASN A 39 -16.28 2.45 6.24
C ASN A 39 -14.89 2.93 6.67
N CYS A 40 -14.64 4.24 6.54
CA CYS A 40 -13.42 4.91 6.97
C CYS A 40 -13.86 6.15 7.75
N SER A 41 -13.33 6.34 8.96
CA SER A 41 -13.61 7.51 9.80
C SER A 41 -12.59 8.63 9.56
N GLN A 42 -11.33 8.26 9.36
CA GLN A 42 -10.21 9.17 9.10
C GLN A 42 -9.03 8.40 8.49
N TYR A 43 -7.99 9.10 8.07
CA TYR A 43 -6.72 8.48 7.65
C TYR A 43 -5.55 9.26 8.22
N HIS A 44 -4.42 8.57 8.41
CA HIS A 44 -3.19 9.19 8.90
C HIS A 44 -2.04 8.97 7.93
N PHE A 45 -1.20 10.00 7.82
CA PHE A 45 0.11 9.90 7.20
C PHE A 45 1.17 9.58 8.23
N LEU A 46 2.17 8.81 7.80
CA LEU A 46 3.42 8.65 8.52
C LEU A 46 4.36 9.80 8.20
N PRO A 47 5.33 10.11 9.08
CA PRO A 47 6.42 11.04 8.77
C PRO A 47 7.16 10.62 7.50
N GLU A 48 7.36 11.56 6.59
CA GLU A 48 7.96 11.28 5.29
C GLU A 48 9.40 10.77 5.42
N GLY A 49 9.68 9.63 4.81
CA GLY A 49 11.01 9.01 4.76
C GLY A 49 11.43 8.28 6.04
N ASP A 50 10.58 8.21 7.06
CA ASP A 50 10.89 7.55 8.32
C ASP A 50 10.56 6.05 8.26
N GLU A 51 11.57 5.24 7.96
CA GLU A 51 11.45 3.78 7.93
C GLU A 51 11.14 3.18 9.31
N GLU A 52 11.51 3.84 10.42
CA GLU A 52 11.19 3.33 11.77
C GLU A 52 9.72 3.62 12.12
N ALA A 53 9.20 4.80 11.77
CA ALA A 53 7.77 5.09 11.90
C ALA A 53 6.92 4.13 11.05
N LEU A 54 7.37 3.80 9.82
CA LEU A 54 6.73 2.77 9.01
C LEU A 54 6.77 1.39 9.69
N LYS A 55 7.89 1.03 10.32
CA LYS A 55 8.05 -0.25 11.02
C LYS A 55 7.10 -0.35 12.21
N GLU A 56 7.04 0.71 13.01
CA GLU A 56 6.14 0.81 14.16
C GLU A 56 4.68 0.71 13.70
N ALA A 57 4.28 1.48 12.68
CA ALA A 57 2.91 1.44 12.17
C ALA A 57 2.52 0.06 11.61
N VAL A 58 3.41 -0.60 10.88
CA VAL A 58 3.16 -1.97 10.40
C VAL A 58 2.97 -2.95 11.56
N ALA A 59 3.67 -2.75 12.67
CA ALA A 59 3.60 -3.62 13.84
C ALA A 59 2.38 -3.36 14.73
N THR A 60 1.98 -2.10 14.90
CA THR A 60 0.97 -1.69 15.89
C THR A 60 -0.40 -1.40 15.28
N ILE A 61 -0.46 -1.01 14.00
CA ILE A 61 -1.70 -0.71 13.28
C ILE A 61 -2.06 -1.84 12.31
N GLY A 62 -1.09 -2.32 11.54
CA GLY A 62 -1.28 -3.34 10.52
C GLY A 62 -0.81 -2.87 9.14
N PRO A 63 -1.38 -3.41 8.03
CA PRO A 63 -0.89 -3.08 6.69
C PRO A 63 -0.95 -1.60 6.33
N ILE A 64 0.14 -1.06 5.79
CA ILE A 64 0.29 0.37 5.44
C ILE A 64 0.36 0.54 3.93
N SER A 65 -0.43 1.47 3.39
CA SER A 65 -0.36 1.85 1.97
C SER A 65 0.88 2.71 1.75
N VAL A 66 1.70 2.35 0.76
CA VAL A 66 2.96 3.05 0.46
C VAL A 66 3.13 3.27 -1.04
N GLY A 67 3.88 4.32 -1.39
CA GLY A 67 4.32 4.58 -2.75
C GLY A 67 5.74 4.07 -2.94
N ILE A 68 6.04 3.48 -4.10
CA ILE A 68 7.39 3.06 -4.48
C ILE A 68 7.70 3.52 -5.91
N ASP A 69 8.99 3.68 -6.22
CA ASP A 69 9.47 3.75 -7.59
C ASP A 69 9.57 2.34 -8.20
N ALA A 70 8.66 2.06 -9.14
CA ALA A 70 8.55 0.82 -9.89
C ALA A 70 9.20 0.85 -11.28
N THR A 71 10.00 1.87 -11.60
CA THR A 71 10.59 2.05 -12.94
C THR A 71 11.58 0.94 -13.28
N GLN A 72 12.34 0.49 -12.28
CA GLN A 72 13.35 -0.55 -12.46
C GLN A 72 12.77 -1.94 -12.22
N PRO A 73 13.16 -2.96 -13.01
CA PRO A 73 12.78 -4.34 -12.76
C PRO A 73 13.07 -4.77 -11.32
N PHE A 74 12.11 -5.49 -10.72
CA PHE A 74 12.20 -6.05 -9.36
C PHE A 74 12.54 -5.03 -8.27
N PHE A 75 12.29 -3.74 -8.48
CA PHE A 75 12.56 -2.69 -7.50
C PHE A 75 14.04 -2.71 -7.03
N SER A 76 14.95 -2.93 -7.99
CA SER A 76 16.39 -3.00 -7.76
C SER A 76 16.96 -1.76 -7.04
N SER A 77 18.20 -1.84 -6.56
CA SER A 77 18.91 -0.73 -5.89
C SER A 77 19.12 0.54 -6.73
N LEU A 78 18.70 0.53 -8.01
CA LEU A 78 18.77 1.66 -8.93
C LEU A 78 17.47 2.48 -8.98
N CYS A 79 16.49 2.17 -8.13
CA CYS A 79 15.27 2.96 -8.02
C CYS A 79 15.55 4.34 -7.39
N SER A 80 14.77 5.33 -7.81
CA SER A 80 14.81 6.71 -7.32
C SER A 80 13.82 6.92 -6.17
N LEU A 81 13.70 8.17 -5.72
CA LEU A 81 12.68 8.61 -4.77
C LEU A 81 11.37 9.08 -5.45
N ASN A 82 11.30 9.01 -6.79
CA ASN A 82 10.11 9.40 -7.55
C ASN A 82 9.11 8.24 -7.60
N THR A 83 8.27 8.13 -6.58
CA THR A 83 7.28 7.05 -6.49
C THR A 83 6.25 7.15 -7.61
N ASN A 84 5.95 6.03 -8.26
CA ASN A 84 5.00 5.94 -9.37
C ASN A 84 4.04 4.74 -9.27
N HIS A 85 4.19 3.90 -8.24
CA HIS A 85 3.37 2.73 -8.01
C HIS A 85 2.93 2.63 -6.56
N ALA A 86 1.66 2.29 -6.35
CA ALA A 86 1.06 2.14 -5.03
C ALA A 86 1.00 0.66 -4.66
N VAL A 87 1.52 0.32 -3.48
CA VAL A 87 1.60 -1.05 -2.95
C VAL A 87 1.24 -1.07 -1.47
N LEU A 88 1.17 -2.26 -0.87
CA LEU A 88 0.80 -2.43 0.53
C LEU A 88 1.93 -3.13 1.29
N THR A 89 2.53 -2.46 2.26
CA THR A 89 3.49 -3.07 3.19
C THR A 89 2.70 -3.84 4.24
N VAL A 90 2.87 -5.16 4.27
CA VAL A 90 2.11 -6.08 5.15
C VAL A 90 2.94 -6.69 6.27
N GLY A 91 4.25 -6.41 6.30
CA GLY A 91 5.16 -6.94 7.29
C GLY A 91 6.59 -6.54 7.02
N TYR A 92 7.50 -7.01 7.86
CA TYR A 92 8.94 -6.81 7.72
C TYR A 92 9.69 -7.96 8.38
N GLY A 93 10.99 -8.07 8.10
CA GLY A 93 11.84 -9.08 8.73
C GLY A 93 13.30 -8.90 8.38
N THR A 94 14.08 -9.95 8.66
CA THR A 94 15.50 -10.04 8.31
C THR A 94 15.76 -11.42 7.74
N LEU A 95 16.38 -11.49 6.56
CA LEU A 95 16.77 -12.74 5.91
C LEU A 95 18.24 -12.64 5.51
N ASN A 96 19.06 -13.62 5.92
CA ASN A 96 20.50 -13.64 5.63
C ASN A 96 21.19 -12.29 5.94
N THR A 97 20.93 -11.74 7.13
CA THR A 97 21.41 -10.43 7.62
C THR A 97 20.90 -9.19 6.86
N GLN A 98 19.98 -9.36 5.92
CA GLN A 98 19.38 -8.26 5.17
C GLN A 98 17.95 -7.99 5.65
N ASP A 99 17.74 -6.76 6.10
CA ASP A 99 16.44 -6.26 6.51
C ASP A 99 15.53 -6.05 5.28
N TYR A 100 14.27 -6.47 5.40
CA TYR A 100 13.30 -6.31 4.32
C TYR A 100 11.92 -5.83 4.81
N TRP A 101 11.20 -5.19 3.89
CA TRP A 101 9.76 -4.97 3.87
C TRP A 101 9.08 -6.11 3.08
N LEU A 102 8.03 -6.71 3.63
CA LEU A 102 7.16 -7.62 2.89
C LEU A 102 6.04 -6.81 2.26
N VAL A 103 6.04 -6.74 0.92
CA VAL A 103 5.17 -5.87 0.15
C VAL A 103 4.25 -6.70 -0.73
N LYS A 104 2.95 -6.47 -0.62
CA LYS A 104 1.91 -7.03 -1.48
C LYS A 104 1.76 -6.18 -2.73
N ASN A 105 1.86 -6.81 -3.90
CA ASN A 105 1.65 -6.15 -5.19
C ASN A 105 0.23 -6.43 -5.75
N SER A 106 -0.11 -5.77 -6.85
CA SER A 106 -1.42 -5.85 -7.53
C SER A 106 -1.32 -6.44 -8.95
N TRP A 107 -0.21 -7.08 -9.30
CA TRP A 107 0.05 -7.68 -10.63
C TRP A 107 -0.22 -9.18 -10.72
N GLY A 108 -1.11 -9.69 -9.86
CA GLY A 108 -1.46 -11.10 -9.81
C GLY A 108 -0.46 -11.97 -9.03
N THR A 109 -0.84 -13.23 -8.81
CA THR A 109 -0.08 -14.18 -7.97
C THR A 109 1.15 -14.77 -8.66
N THR A 110 1.26 -14.63 -9.98
CA THR A 110 2.42 -15.06 -10.77
C THR A 110 3.60 -14.09 -10.64
N PHE A 111 3.38 -12.90 -10.10
CA PHE A 111 4.44 -11.92 -9.82
C PHE A 111 5.18 -12.29 -8.53
N GLY A 112 6.51 -12.31 -8.58
CA GLY A 112 7.35 -12.47 -7.39
C GLY A 112 7.06 -13.77 -6.63
N ASP A 113 6.99 -13.66 -5.30
CA ASP A 113 6.68 -14.77 -4.39
C ASP A 113 5.18 -14.78 -4.09
N GLY A 114 4.38 -15.40 -4.97
CA GLY A 114 2.93 -15.52 -4.80
C GLY A 114 2.16 -14.19 -4.86
N GLY A 115 2.66 -13.18 -5.58
CA GLY A 115 2.13 -11.82 -5.64
C GLY A 115 2.82 -10.82 -4.72
N TYR A 116 3.84 -11.26 -3.97
CA TYR A 116 4.59 -10.43 -3.03
C TYR A 116 6.03 -10.23 -3.49
N ILE A 117 6.66 -9.21 -2.89
CA ILE A 117 8.10 -8.96 -3.01
C ILE A 117 8.69 -8.58 -1.65
N ARG A 118 9.94 -8.96 -1.43
CA ARG A 118 10.76 -8.46 -0.33
C ARG A 118 11.58 -7.28 -0.85
N MET A 119 11.31 -6.08 -0.35
CA MET A 119 12.09 -4.87 -0.67
C MET A 119 13.06 -4.57 0.46
N SER A 120 14.23 -3.99 0.15
CA SER A 120 15.20 -3.63 1.19
C SER A 120 14.60 -2.67 2.22
N ARG A 121 14.88 -2.91 3.49
CA ARG A 121 14.56 -2.03 4.62
C ARG A 121 15.85 -1.50 5.24
N ASN A 122 15.80 -0.32 5.84
CA ASN A 122 16.94 0.36 6.46
C ASN A 122 18.07 0.62 5.44
N LYS A 123 17.70 1.02 4.23
CA LYS A 123 18.61 1.27 3.11
C LYS A 123 18.36 2.65 2.52
N ASN A 124 18.32 3.66 3.40
CA ASN A 124 18.15 5.06 3.05
C ASN A 124 16.84 5.28 2.25
N ASN A 125 15.73 4.73 2.76
CA ASN A 125 14.41 4.83 2.13
C ASN A 125 14.42 4.38 0.65
N GLN A 126 14.99 3.20 0.41
CA GLN A 126 15.16 2.68 -0.95
C GLN A 126 13.81 2.65 -1.70
N CYS A 127 13.82 3.15 -2.94
CA CYS A 127 12.65 3.31 -3.81
C CYS A 127 11.56 4.24 -3.27
N GLY A 128 11.84 5.02 -2.22
CA GLY A 128 10.90 5.94 -1.61
C GLY A 128 9.80 5.28 -0.79
N ILE A 129 9.96 4.02 -0.37
CA ILE A 129 8.92 3.21 0.29
C ILE A 129 8.29 3.87 1.54
N ALA A 130 9.04 4.71 2.25
CA ALA A 130 8.58 5.45 3.42
C ALA A 130 8.18 6.91 3.11
N LEU A 131 8.23 7.39 1.86
CA LEU A 131 7.86 8.78 1.53
C LEU A 131 6.38 9.07 1.71
N PHE A 132 5.51 8.15 1.30
CA PHE A 132 4.06 8.36 1.26
C PHE A 132 3.30 7.26 1.97
N GLY A 133 3.72 6.93 3.19
CA GLY A 133 3.03 5.95 4.04
C GLY A 133 1.72 6.52 4.60
N CYS A 134 0.60 5.84 4.37
CA CYS A 134 -0.67 6.18 5.00
C CYS A 134 -1.58 4.97 5.25
N TYR A 135 -2.49 5.11 6.20
CA TYR A 135 -3.44 4.07 6.59
C TYR A 135 -4.80 4.65 6.99
N PRO A 136 -5.91 3.93 6.74
CA PRO A 136 -7.24 4.32 7.19
C PRO A 136 -7.46 3.93 8.66
N LEU A 137 -8.39 4.62 9.30
CA LEU A 137 -9.01 4.24 10.56
C LEU A 137 -10.51 4.04 10.32
N ILE A 138 -11.09 3.08 11.05
CA ILE A 138 -12.51 2.72 10.95
C ILE A 138 -13.36 3.61 11.85
#